data_AF-G1XMA3-F1
#
_entry.id   AF-G1XMA3-F1
#
_cell.length_a   1.000
_cell.length_b   1.000
_cell.length_c   1.000
_cell.angle_alpha   90.00
_cell.angle_beta   90.00
_cell.angle_gamma   90.00
#
_symmetry.space_group_name_H-M   'P 1'
#
loop_
_entity.id
_entity.type
_entity.pdbx_description
1 polymer ?
#
loop_
_entity_poly.entity_id
_entity_poly.type
_entity_poly.pdbx_seq_one_letter_code
_entity_poly.pdbx_strand_id
1 'polypeptide(L)'
;MSESSYDPSRRPPAISKPKLKEGQSVTHQMLEDTAFNHPYYLEKTGNWLNVKIGPILRTIKECSQSALLEVEADMDPYIKRFSDQGEPLQQRTYEIFLQRLDALSVDMSDEFYSVITDMLYSTLNLTSRRDKRWLWLWAMNERQKALQKLRQKKLQRVGDQGEPVDGDSPSTDAPGEDSFGSSDPEDSVQRRRRHLSIADC
;
A
#
# COMPACT_ATOMS: atom_id res chain seq x y z
N MET A 1 4.70 -11.98 -42.06
CA MET A 1 4.38 -12.34 -40.67
C MET A 1 5.70 -12.61 -40.00
N SER A 2 6.19 -11.66 -39.20
CA SER A 2 7.52 -11.76 -38.60
C SER A 2 7.40 -12.46 -37.26
N GLU A 3 7.98 -13.66 -37.17
CA GLU A 3 8.17 -14.41 -35.94
C GLU A 3 9.04 -13.57 -34.99
N SER A 4 8.44 -13.07 -33.92
CA SER A 4 9.20 -12.52 -32.79
C SER A 4 9.87 -13.69 -32.10
N SER A 5 11.17 -13.81 -32.34
CA SER A 5 12.05 -14.78 -31.70
C SER A 5 12.04 -14.54 -30.19
N TYR A 6 11.42 -15.46 -29.45
CA TYR A 6 11.60 -15.55 -28.02
C TYR A 6 13.06 -15.94 -27.78
N ASP A 7 13.91 -14.96 -27.45
CA ASP A 7 15.30 -15.19 -27.08
C ASP A 7 15.39 -15.58 -25.60
N PRO A 8 15.64 -16.86 -25.28
CA PRO A 8 15.75 -17.34 -23.90
C PRO A 8 16.99 -16.81 -23.14
N SER A 9 17.86 -16.02 -23.80
CA SER A 9 19.00 -15.35 -23.16
C SER A 9 18.61 -14.13 -22.32
N ARG A 10 17.40 -13.59 -22.50
CA ARG A 10 16.93 -12.39 -21.80
C ARG A 10 16.31 -12.70 -20.45
N ARG A 11 17.10 -13.27 -19.53
CA ARG A 11 16.70 -13.29 -18.12
C ARG A 11 16.54 -11.84 -17.64
N PRO A 12 15.47 -11.51 -16.88
CA PRO A 12 15.29 -10.17 -16.38
C PRO A 12 16.48 -9.81 -15.45
N PRO A 13 16.99 -8.58 -15.50
CA PRO A 13 18.21 -8.17 -14.81
C PRO A 13 18.00 -8.18 -13.29
N ALA A 14 19.03 -8.52 -12.50
CA ALA A 14 18.94 -8.41 -11.05
C ALA A 14 18.87 -6.92 -10.63
N ILE A 15 17.87 -6.57 -9.81
CA ILE A 15 17.62 -5.21 -9.32
C ILE A 15 17.75 -5.21 -7.80
N SER A 16 18.72 -4.45 -7.32
CA SER A 16 18.90 -4.20 -5.89
C SER A 16 17.85 -3.23 -5.36
N LYS A 17 17.50 -3.39 -4.09
CA LYS A 17 16.63 -2.44 -3.37
C LYS A 17 17.22 -1.02 -3.43
N PRO A 18 16.43 0.00 -3.80
CA PRO A 18 16.90 1.39 -3.79
C PRO A 18 17.40 1.82 -2.41
N LYS A 19 18.51 2.56 -2.38
CA LYS A 19 19.04 3.16 -1.15
C LYS A 19 18.22 4.40 -0.83
N LEU A 20 17.59 4.42 0.34
CA LEU A 20 16.78 5.55 0.81
C LEU A 20 17.61 6.45 1.72
N LYS A 21 17.40 7.76 1.61
CA LYS A 21 17.85 8.70 2.65
C LYS A 21 17.00 8.51 3.91
N GLU A 22 17.52 8.95 5.05
CA GLU A 22 16.78 8.91 6.31
C GLU A 22 15.46 9.71 6.19
N GLY A 23 14.37 9.13 6.71
CA GLY A 23 13.02 9.71 6.62
C GLY A 23 12.33 9.57 5.25
N GLN A 24 13.01 9.09 4.21
CA GLN A 24 12.41 8.94 2.88
C GLN A 24 11.57 7.66 2.77
N SER A 25 10.37 7.79 2.20
CA SER A 25 9.53 6.65 1.84
C SER A 25 9.71 6.27 0.37
N VAL A 26 9.48 5.00 0.07
CA VAL A 26 9.51 4.50 -1.31
C VAL A 26 8.25 4.95 -2.03
N THR A 27 8.41 5.75 -3.08
CA THR A 27 7.32 6.18 -3.97
C THR A 27 7.30 5.34 -5.25
N HIS A 28 6.18 5.36 -5.98
CA HIS A 28 6.08 4.70 -7.28
C HIS A 28 7.09 5.27 -8.28
N GLN A 29 7.19 6.60 -8.35
CA GLN A 29 8.16 7.31 -9.20
C GLN A 29 9.59 6.87 -8.91
N MET A 30 9.95 6.77 -7.62
CA MET A 30 11.29 6.35 -7.25
C MET A 30 11.56 4.90 -7.66
N LEU A 31 10.59 3.98 -7.54
CA LEU A 31 10.76 2.61 -8.05
C LEU A 31 10.93 2.60 -9.57
N GLU A 32 10.17 3.41 -10.29
CA GLU A 32 10.31 3.58 -11.74
C GLU A 32 11.73 4.06 -12.08
N ASP A 33 12.14 5.22 -11.54
CA ASP A 33 13.37 5.89 -11.94
C ASP A 33 14.64 5.18 -11.47
N THR A 34 14.60 4.54 -10.29
CA THR A 34 15.82 4.02 -9.63
C THR A 34 15.96 2.51 -9.66
N ALA A 35 14.84 1.77 -9.78
CA ALA A 35 14.86 0.31 -9.76
C ALA A 35 14.54 -0.27 -11.14
N PHE A 36 13.50 0.24 -11.82
CA PHE A 36 12.95 -0.37 -13.03
C PHE A 36 13.20 0.41 -14.32
N ASN A 37 13.91 1.53 -14.26
CA ASN A 37 14.42 2.26 -15.43
C ASN A 37 15.64 1.54 -16.03
N HIS A 38 15.45 0.29 -16.43
CA HIS A 38 16.45 -0.54 -17.06
C HIS A 38 16.04 -0.82 -18.52
N PRO A 39 16.97 -0.85 -19.49
CA PRO A 39 16.64 -1.08 -20.91
C PRO A 39 15.71 -2.27 -21.15
N TYR A 40 15.95 -3.38 -20.43
CA TYR A 40 15.05 -4.56 -20.43
C TYR A 40 13.57 -4.22 -20.20
N TYR A 41 13.26 -3.47 -19.14
CA TYR A 41 11.88 -3.13 -18.79
C TYR A 41 11.30 -2.04 -19.70
N LEU A 42 12.13 -1.09 -20.14
CA LEU A 42 11.72 -0.08 -21.13
C LEU A 42 11.33 -0.72 -22.45
N GLU A 43 12.14 -1.64 -22.97
CA GLU A 43 11.83 -2.38 -24.20
C GLU A 43 10.59 -3.25 -24.01
N LYS A 44 10.52 -4.01 -22.90
CA LYS A 44 9.41 -4.94 -22.63
C LYS A 44 8.07 -4.26 -22.45
N THR A 45 8.03 -3.04 -21.90
CA THR A 45 6.77 -2.30 -21.63
C THR A 45 6.45 -1.26 -22.71
N GLY A 46 7.28 -1.15 -23.76
CA GLY A 46 7.17 -0.11 -24.78
C GLY A 46 7.34 1.29 -24.22
N ASN A 47 8.40 1.54 -23.45
CA ASN A 47 8.63 2.78 -22.67
C ASN A 47 7.44 3.10 -21.76
N TRP A 48 6.90 2.07 -21.11
CA TRP A 48 5.71 2.12 -20.28
C TRP A 48 4.44 2.60 -21.02
N LEU A 49 4.41 2.65 -22.36
CA LEU A 49 3.21 3.10 -23.10
C LEU A 49 2.05 2.11 -22.93
N ASN A 50 2.34 0.82 -22.89
CA ASN A 50 1.34 -0.25 -22.83
C ASN A 50 1.06 -0.70 -21.39
N VAL A 51 2.11 -0.86 -20.60
CA VAL A 51 2.04 -1.33 -19.21
C VAL A 51 2.67 -0.28 -18.32
N LYS A 52 1.94 0.20 -17.31
CA LYS A 52 2.41 1.23 -16.36
C LYS A 52 2.80 0.59 -15.03
N ILE A 53 3.86 1.11 -14.39
CA ILE A 53 4.33 0.60 -13.09
C ILE A 53 3.30 0.78 -11.96
N GLY A 54 2.52 1.87 -11.99
CA GLY A 54 1.53 2.18 -10.96
C GLY A 54 0.50 1.05 -10.77
N PRO A 55 -0.22 0.63 -11.82
CA PRO A 55 -1.06 -0.56 -11.82
C PRO A 55 -0.35 -1.83 -11.31
N ILE A 56 0.87 -2.12 -11.78
CA ILE A 56 1.64 -3.29 -11.32
C ILE A 56 1.84 -3.28 -9.81
N LEU A 57 2.31 -2.14 -9.26
CA LEU A 57 2.52 -2.00 -7.83
C LEU A 57 1.22 -2.09 -7.04
N ARG A 58 0.09 -1.65 -7.60
CA ARG A 58 -1.24 -1.85 -6.98
C ARG A 58 -1.59 -3.32 -6.89
N THR A 59 -1.46 -4.07 -7.98
CA THR A 59 -1.72 -5.52 -8.01
C THR A 59 -0.86 -6.27 -6.99
N ILE A 60 0.46 -6.01 -6.97
CA ILE A 60 1.38 -6.62 -6.00
C ILE A 60 0.91 -6.31 -4.57
N LYS A 61 0.56 -5.05 -4.31
CA LYS A 61 0.10 -4.62 -2.98
C LYS A 61 -1.27 -5.21 -2.61
N GLU A 62 -2.17 -5.43 -3.56
CA GLU A 62 -3.49 -6.04 -3.31
C GLU A 62 -3.37 -7.52 -2.99
N CYS A 63 -2.59 -8.27 -3.77
CA CYS A 63 -2.24 -9.67 -3.48
C CYS A 63 -1.56 -9.78 -2.11
N SER A 64 -0.63 -8.86 -1.81
CA SER A 64 0.06 -8.78 -0.52
C SER A 64 -0.91 -8.52 0.63
N GLN A 65 -1.91 -7.65 0.42
CA GLN A 65 -2.92 -7.36 1.44
C GLN A 65 -3.81 -8.57 1.71
N SER A 66 -4.24 -9.27 0.66
CA SER A 66 -5.01 -10.52 0.80
C SER A 66 -4.23 -11.57 1.59
N ALA A 67 -2.96 -11.80 1.22
CA ALA A 67 -2.10 -12.74 1.93
C ALA A 67 -1.86 -12.33 3.40
N LEU A 68 -1.64 -11.03 3.65
CA LEU A 68 -1.43 -10.50 5.00
C LEU A 68 -2.64 -10.74 5.92
N LEU A 69 -3.86 -10.51 5.42
CA LEU A 69 -5.08 -10.72 6.20
C LEU A 69 -5.28 -12.19 6.58
N GLU A 70 -4.85 -13.12 5.73
CA GLU A 70 -4.98 -14.55 5.97
C GLU A 70 -4.07 -15.05 7.10
N VAL A 71 -2.89 -14.46 7.26
CA VAL A 71 -1.89 -14.86 8.26
C VAL A 71 -1.86 -13.94 9.49
N GLU A 72 -2.74 -12.95 9.55
CA GLU A 72 -2.63 -11.87 10.52
C GLU A 72 -2.70 -12.36 11.98
N ALA A 73 -3.53 -13.36 12.25
CA ALA A 73 -3.65 -13.96 13.58
C ALA A 73 -2.40 -14.72 14.02
N ASP A 74 -1.58 -15.17 13.06
CA ASP A 74 -0.34 -15.92 13.30
C ASP A 74 0.88 -14.98 13.48
N MET A 75 0.71 -13.66 13.28
CA MET A 75 1.79 -12.68 13.41
C MET A 75 2.12 -12.39 14.87
N ASP A 76 3.40 -12.25 15.18
CA ASP A 76 3.82 -11.73 16.49
C ASP A 76 3.42 -10.25 16.62
N PRO A 77 2.57 -9.88 17.60
CA PRO A 77 2.08 -8.52 17.77
C PRO A 77 3.15 -7.53 18.23
N TYR A 78 4.26 -8.00 18.81
CA TYR A 78 5.37 -7.15 19.26
C TYR A 78 6.34 -6.80 18.11
N ILE A 79 6.29 -7.55 17.01
CA ILE A 79 7.12 -7.30 15.83
C ILE A 79 6.44 -6.28 14.91
N LYS A 80 7.00 -5.06 14.88
CA LYS A 80 6.42 -3.91 14.18
C LYS A 80 6.41 -4.03 12.64
N ARG A 81 7.39 -4.72 12.05
CA ARG A 81 7.55 -4.84 10.59
C ARG A 81 7.40 -6.29 10.16
N PHE A 82 6.65 -6.52 9.10
CA PHE A 82 6.44 -7.85 8.54
C PHE A 82 7.77 -8.50 8.13
N SER A 83 8.71 -7.71 7.58
CA SER A 83 10.04 -8.22 7.21
C SER A 83 10.89 -8.74 8.36
N ASP A 84 10.52 -8.43 9.61
CA ASP A 84 11.22 -8.88 10.80
C ASP A 84 10.49 -10.07 11.47
N GLN A 85 9.38 -10.55 10.89
CA GLN A 85 8.69 -11.78 11.31
C GLN A 85 9.53 -13.03 10.99
N GLY A 86 9.24 -14.16 11.62
CA GLY A 86 9.97 -15.41 11.38
C GLY A 86 9.95 -15.87 9.91
N GLU A 87 11.07 -16.44 9.44
CA GLU A 87 11.20 -16.95 8.06
C GLU A 87 10.09 -17.94 7.66
N PRO A 88 9.62 -18.87 8.52
CA PRO A 88 8.50 -19.75 8.17
C PRO A 88 7.22 -18.99 7.85
N LEU A 89 6.88 -17.96 8.63
CA LEU A 89 5.69 -17.14 8.39
C LEU A 89 5.84 -16.35 7.10
N GLN A 90 7.01 -15.76 6.86
CA GLN A 90 7.29 -15.04 5.61
C GLN A 90 7.16 -15.96 4.39
N GLN A 91 7.69 -17.19 4.46
CA GLN A 91 7.62 -18.14 3.36
C GLN A 91 6.18 -18.55 3.06
N ARG A 92 5.40 -18.95 4.07
CA ARG A 92 3.97 -19.29 3.92
C ARG A 92 3.18 -18.11 3.33
N THR A 93 3.41 -16.91 3.82
CA THR A 93 2.70 -15.71 3.33
C THR A 93 3.06 -15.39 1.88
N TYR A 94 4.31 -15.64 1.48
CA TYR A 94 4.72 -15.47 0.08
C TYR A 94 4.05 -16.48 -0.84
N GLU A 95 3.91 -17.74 -0.40
CA GLU A 95 3.19 -18.76 -1.15
C GLU A 95 1.72 -18.38 -1.37
N ILE A 96 1.05 -17.89 -0.32
CA ILE A 96 -0.33 -17.36 -0.45
C ILE A 96 -0.35 -16.19 -1.43
N PHE A 97 0.60 -15.24 -1.33
CA PHE A 97 0.72 -14.13 -2.28
C PHE A 97 0.83 -14.62 -3.73
N LEU A 98 1.68 -15.63 -4.00
CA LEU A 98 1.83 -16.20 -5.33
C LEU A 98 0.56 -16.87 -5.82
N GLN A 99 -0.16 -17.61 -4.96
CA GLN A 99 -1.45 -18.21 -5.31
C GLN A 99 -2.50 -17.14 -5.66
N ARG A 100 -2.54 -16.02 -4.94
CA ARG A 100 -3.44 -14.90 -5.25
C ARG A 100 -3.09 -14.23 -6.57
N LEU A 101 -1.79 -14.04 -6.83
CA LEU A 101 -1.32 -13.48 -8.09
C LEU A 101 -1.66 -14.41 -9.28
N ASP A 102 -1.49 -15.71 -9.10
CA ASP A 102 -1.81 -16.71 -10.11
C ASP A 102 -3.31 -16.79 -10.38
N ALA A 103 -4.15 -16.73 -9.34
CA ALA A 103 -5.60 -16.67 -9.51
C ALA A 103 -6.06 -15.42 -10.30
N LEU A 104 -5.39 -14.28 -10.12
CA LEU A 104 -5.67 -13.06 -10.87
C LEU A 104 -5.15 -13.09 -12.32
N SER A 105 -4.26 -14.03 -12.66
CA SER A 105 -3.68 -14.11 -14.01
C SER A 105 -4.75 -14.40 -15.08
N VAL A 106 -5.85 -15.06 -14.71
CA VAL A 106 -6.95 -15.43 -15.61
C VAL A 106 -7.63 -14.19 -16.23
N ASP A 107 -7.74 -13.10 -15.47
CA ASP A 107 -8.40 -11.86 -15.89
C ASP A 107 -7.40 -10.77 -16.35
N MET A 108 -6.12 -11.13 -16.45
CA MET A 108 -5.01 -10.21 -16.71
C MET A 108 -4.37 -10.52 -18.06
N SER A 109 -3.85 -9.51 -18.76
CA SER A 109 -3.10 -9.80 -19.99
C SER A 109 -1.78 -10.51 -19.67
N ASP A 110 -1.41 -11.47 -20.54
CA ASP A 110 -0.16 -12.22 -20.41
C ASP A 110 1.07 -11.30 -20.31
N GLU A 111 1.09 -10.20 -21.08
CA GLU A 111 2.14 -9.20 -21.02
C GLU A 111 2.25 -8.59 -19.61
N PHE A 112 1.13 -8.18 -19.02
CA PHE A 112 1.12 -7.56 -17.70
C PHE A 112 1.53 -8.54 -16.60
N TYR A 113 1.02 -9.78 -16.63
CA TYR A 113 1.43 -10.84 -15.72
C TYR A 113 2.92 -11.17 -15.85
N SER A 114 3.43 -11.25 -17.09
CA SER A 114 4.85 -11.49 -17.36
C SER A 114 5.76 -10.39 -16.82
N VAL A 115 5.31 -9.12 -16.85
CA VAL A 115 6.07 -8.01 -16.28
C VAL A 115 6.07 -8.08 -14.75
N ILE A 116 4.96 -8.41 -14.11
CA ILE A 116 4.91 -8.59 -12.65
C ILE A 116 5.88 -9.69 -12.21
N THR A 117 5.82 -10.85 -12.86
CA THR A 117 6.66 -12.00 -12.53
C THR A 117 8.14 -11.69 -12.75
N ASP A 118 8.50 -11.02 -13.84
CA ASP A 118 9.86 -10.54 -14.07
C ASP A 118 10.32 -9.56 -12.98
N MET A 119 9.49 -8.60 -12.60
CA MET A 119 9.84 -7.63 -11.54
C MET A 119 10.08 -8.33 -10.20
N LEU A 120 9.25 -9.33 -9.85
CA LEU A 120 9.44 -10.13 -8.65
C LEU A 120 10.72 -10.96 -8.72
N TYR A 121 11.04 -11.53 -9.88
CA TYR A 121 12.25 -12.32 -10.08
C TYR A 121 13.51 -11.44 -10.05
N SER A 122 13.51 -10.32 -10.75
CA SER A 122 14.58 -9.32 -10.74
C SER A 122 14.92 -8.82 -9.34
N THR A 123 13.93 -8.75 -8.46
CA THR A 123 14.10 -8.24 -7.09
C THR A 123 14.37 -9.33 -6.06
N LEU A 124 14.57 -10.58 -6.50
CA LEU A 124 15.02 -11.68 -5.67
C LEU A 124 16.51 -11.52 -5.34
N ASN A 125 16.82 -11.29 -4.07
CA ASN A 125 18.19 -11.21 -3.57
C ASN A 125 18.59 -12.51 -2.86
N LEU A 126 19.27 -13.41 -3.58
CA LEU A 126 19.68 -14.70 -3.01
C LEU A 126 20.81 -14.59 -1.96
N THR A 127 21.48 -13.44 -1.85
CA THR A 127 22.60 -13.26 -0.91
C THR A 127 22.18 -12.57 0.39
N SER A 128 21.04 -11.89 0.43
CA SER A 128 20.51 -11.23 1.63
C SER A 128 19.31 -11.96 2.19
N ARG A 129 19.40 -12.47 3.43
CA ARG A 129 18.24 -13.00 4.15
C ARG A 129 17.18 -11.94 4.41
N ARG A 130 17.61 -10.71 4.74
CA ARG A 130 16.71 -9.61 5.13
C ARG A 130 15.93 -9.04 3.95
N ASP A 131 16.56 -8.98 2.78
CA ASP A 131 15.99 -8.36 1.58
C ASP A 131 15.75 -9.39 0.47
N LYS A 132 15.60 -10.68 0.83
CA LYS A 132 15.51 -11.79 -0.14
C LYS A 132 14.47 -11.56 -1.23
N ARG A 133 13.35 -10.95 -0.88
CA ARG A 133 12.23 -10.62 -1.78
C ARG A 133 11.81 -9.17 -1.58
N TRP A 134 12.74 -8.24 -1.75
CA TRP A 134 12.57 -6.89 -1.21
C TRP A 134 11.35 -6.13 -1.75
N LEU A 135 10.97 -6.32 -3.02
CA LEU A 135 9.79 -5.66 -3.59
C LEU A 135 8.50 -6.12 -2.91
N TRP A 136 8.35 -7.45 -2.74
CA TRP A 136 7.23 -8.02 -2.03
C TRP A 136 7.23 -7.63 -0.54
N LEU A 137 8.38 -7.70 0.14
CA LEU A 137 8.51 -7.28 1.54
C LEU A 137 8.18 -5.79 1.74
N TRP A 138 8.53 -4.93 0.78
CA TRP A 138 8.11 -3.54 0.78
C TRP A 138 6.59 -3.42 0.71
N ALA A 139 5.94 -4.12 -0.23
CA ALA A 139 4.49 -4.09 -0.39
C ALA A 139 3.78 -4.59 0.88
N MET A 140 4.25 -5.69 1.48
CA MET A 140 3.76 -6.23 2.75
C MET A 140 3.84 -5.21 3.88
N ASN A 141 5.00 -4.55 4.05
CA ASN A 141 5.20 -3.54 5.08
C ASN A 141 4.28 -2.32 4.89
N GLU A 142 4.05 -1.88 3.66
CA GLU A 142 3.11 -0.79 3.36
C GLU A 142 1.67 -1.19 3.72
N ARG A 143 1.27 -2.43 3.44
CA ARG A 143 -0.06 -2.94 3.81
C ARG A 143 -0.24 -3.12 5.30
N GLN A 144 0.76 -3.63 6.01
CA GLN A 144 0.73 -3.74 7.46
C GLN A 144 0.58 -2.35 8.12
N LYS A 145 1.36 -1.35 7.67
CA LYS A 145 1.22 0.03 8.16
C LYS A 145 -0.19 0.58 7.91
N ALA A 146 -0.75 0.33 6.73
CA ALA A 146 -2.11 0.78 6.41
C ALA A 146 -3.16 0.14 7.33
N LEU A 147 -3.06 -1.16 7.60
CA LEU A 147 -3.95 -1.87 8.53
C LEU A 147 -3.81 -1.34 9.96
N GLN A 148 -2.58 -1.13 10.45
CA GLN A 148 -2.33 -0.56 11.77
C GLN A 148 -2.93 0.84 11.92
N LYS A 149 -2.75 1.71 10.91
CA LYS A 149 -3.36 3.06 10.90
C LYS A 149 -4.88 3.00 10.93
N LEU A 150 -5.50 2.07 10.20
CA LEU A 150 -6.95 1.88 10.21
C LEU A 150 -7.45 1.44 11.59
N ARG A 151 -6.73 0.55 12.27
CA ARG A 151 -7.06 0.12 13.64
C ARG A 151 -6.96 1.25 14.65
N GLN A 152 -5.88 2.02 14.61
CA GLN A 152 -5.70 3.17 15.50
C GLN A 152 -6.84 4.19 15.36
N LYS A 153 -7.24 4.49 14.12
CA LYS A 153 -8.39 5.38 13.86
C LYS A 153 -9.71 4.81 14.38
N LYS A 154 -9.93 3.49 14.28
CA LYS A 154 -11.12 2.83 14.83
C LYS A 154 -11.15 2.92 16.36
N LEU A 155 -10.02 2.66 17.02
CA LEU A 155 -9.91 2.74 18.48
C LEU A 155 -10.16 4.17 18.99
N GLN A 156 -9.61 5.18 18.33
CA GLN A 156 -9.84 6.59 18.67
C GLN A 156 -11.33 6.97 18.59
N ARG A 157 -12.05 6.50 17.57
CA ARG A 157 -13.50 6.77 17.44
C ARG A 157 -14.36 6.08 18.48
N VAL A 158 -13.92 4.93 19.00
CA VAL A 158 -14.64 4.21 20.05
C VAL A 158 -14.38 4.84 21.42
N GLY A 159 -13.17 5.36 21.66
CA GLY A 159 -12.84 6.10 22.88
C GLY A 159 -13.60 7.43 23.02
N ASP A 160 -13.93 8.09 21.90
CA ASP A 160 -14.68 9.36 21.87
C ASP A 160 -16.20 9.21 22.08
N GLN A 161 -16.75 7.99 22.08
CA GLN A 161 -18.19 7.73 22.27
C GLN A 161 -18.51 7.15 23.66
N GLY A 162 -17.56 7.22 24.60
CA GLY A 162 -17.59 6.50 25.87
C GLY A 162 -17.80 7.31 27.14
N GLU A 163 -18.17 8.59 27.09
CA GLU A 163 -18.63 9.31 28.29
C GLU A 163 -20.14 9.57 28.24
N PRO A 164 -20.95 8.86 29.05
CA PRO A 164 -22.24 9.39 29.44
C PRO A 164 -21.98 10.56 30.39
N VAL A 165 -22.36 11.76 29.97
CA VAL A 165 -22.50 12.90 30.86
C VAL A 165 -23.59 12.51 31.87
N ASP A 166 -23.18 12.16 33.09
CA ASP A 166 -24.11 12.02 34.20
C ASP A 166 -24.83 13.36 34.36
N GLY A 167 -26.12 13.34 34.06
CA GLY A 167 -26.99 14.47 34.21
C GLY A 167 -27.16 14.79 35.68
N ASP A 168 -27.03 16.07 36.02
CA ASP A 168 -27.86 16.64 37.07
C ASP A 168 -28.61 17.87 36.54
N SER A 169 -29.84 17.97 37.01
CA SER A 169 -31.00 18.61 36.36
C SER A 169 -31.18 20.11 36.74
N PRO A 170 -32.19 20.82 36.20
CA PRO A 170 -32.16 22.24 35.84
C PRO A 170 -32.80 23.21 36.86
N SER A 171 -32.53 24.53 36.70
CA SER A 171 -33.30 25.76 37.08
C SER A 171 -32.29 26.91 37.33
N THR A 172 -32.45 28.21 37.06
CA THR A 172 -33.52 29.11 36.59
C THR A 172 -32.88 30.50 36.36
N ASP A 173 -33.37 31.24 35.36
CA ASP A 173 -33.44 32.71 35.19
C ASP A 173 -32.31 33.69 35.60
N ALA A 174 -31.78 34.42 34.61
CA ALA A 174 -32.01 35.87 34.37
C ALA A 174 -30.78 36.59 33.74
N PRO A 175 -30.99 37.67 32.95
CA PRO A 175 -30.03 38.18 31.97
C PRO A 175 -29.14 39.32 32.49
N GLY A 176 -27.98 39.51 31.88
CA GLY A 176 -27.09 40.65 32.14
C GLY A 176 -26.18 40.92 30.95
N GLU A 177 -26.37 42.09 30.35
CA GLU A 177 -25.65 42.63 29.21
C GLU A 177 -24.20 43.05 29.55
N ASP A 178 -23.36 42.97 28.52
CA ASP A 178 -22.41 44.00 28.06
C ASP A 178 -20.90 43.69 27.98
N SER A 179 -20.41 44.05 26.79
CA SER A 179 -19.09 44.60 26.43
C SER A 179 -17.88 43.70 26.12
N PHE A 180 -17.64 43.62 24.80
CA PHE A 180 -16.42 43.99 24.08
C PHE A 180 -15.06 43.41 24.51
N GLY A 181 -14.44 42.65 23.59
CA GLY A 181 -13.00 42.39 23.57
C GLY A 181 -12.60 41.43 22.46
N SER A 182 -12.24 41.98 21.30
CA SER A 182 -11.76 41.30 20.09
C SER A 182 -10.58 40.35 20.32
N SER A 183 -10.47 39.29 19.50
CA SER A 183 -9.27 38.92 18.70
C SER A 183 -9.53 37.65 17.87
N ASP A 184 -9.36 37.79 16.55
CA ASP A 184 -9.25 36.79 15.46
C ASP A 184 -8.42 35.52 15.81
N PRO A 185 -8.60 34.36 15.12
CA PRO A 185 -8.14 34.23 13.73
C PRO A 185 -8.91 33.29 12.78
N GLU A 186 -8.83 33.66 11.50
CA GLU A 186 -8.58 32.85 10.29
C GLU A 186 -9.33 31.53 10.01
N ASP A 187 -9.66 31.40 8.73
CA ASP A 187 -9.73 30.15 7.97
C ASP A 187 -11.03 29.33 8.03
N SER A 188 -12.12 29.95 7.57
CA SER A 188 -13.32 29.24 7.12
C SER A 188 -13.09 28.61 5.74
N VAL A 189 -12.31 27.53 5.72
CA VAL A 189 -12.20 26.60 4.57
C VAL A 189 -13.60 26.13 4.20
N GLN A 190 -14.04 26.54 3.01
CA GLN A 190 -15.29 26.15 2.37
C GLN A 190 -15.39 24.62 2.23
N ARG A 191 -15.93 23.99 3.27
CA ARG A 191 -16.34 22.60 3.30
C ARG A 191 -17.73 22.47 2.64
N ARG A 192 -17.84 22.78 1.34
CA ARG A 192 -19.04 22.40 0.58
C ARG A 192 -18.96 20.95 0.14
N ARG A 193 -19.58 20.12 0.98
CA ARG A 193 -20.10 18.77 0.71
C ARG A 193 -20.57 18.64 -0.75
N ARG A 194 -19.97 17.73 -1.52
CA ARG A 194 -20.66 17.07 -2.63
C ARG A 194 -21.35 15.84 -2.05
N HIS A 195 -22.67 15.95 -1.89
CA HIS A 195 -23.52 14.79 -1.64
C HIS A 195 -23.55 13.90 -2.90
N LEU A 196 -23.57 12.60 -2.63
CA LEU A 196 -23.66 11.52 -3.59
C LEU A 196 -24.99 11.55 -4.35
N SER A 197 -24.85 11.14 -5.60
CA SER A 197 -25.81 10.58 -6.55
C SER A 197 -26.99 9.83 -5.94
N ILE A 198 -28.19 10.07 -6.50
CA ILE A 198 -29.16 9.01 -6.80
C ILE A 198 -29.63 9.26 -8.24
N ALA A 199 -29.41 8.25 -9.09
CA ALA A 199 -30.08 8.10 -10.37
C ALA A 199 -31.46 7.46 -10.15
N ASP A 200 -32.45 7.88 -10.94
CA ASP A 200 -33.48 7.03 -11.60
C ASP A 200 -34.75 7.86 -11.87
N CYS A 201 -34.89 8.28 -13.13
CA CYS A 201 -36.10 8.35 -13.97
C CYS A 201 -35.79 9.15 -15.24
#